data_AF-A0A524HGA4-F1
#
_entry.id   AF-A0A524HGA4-F1
#
_cell.length_a   1.000
_cell.length_b   1.000
_cell.length_c   1.000
_cell.angle_alpha   90.00
_cell.angle_beta   90.00
_cell.angle_gamma   90.00
#
_symmetry.space_group_name_H-M   'P 1'
#
loop_
_entity.id
_entity.type
_entity.pdbx_description
1 polymer ?
#
loop_
_entity_poly.entity_id
_entity_poly.type
_entity_poly.pdbx_seq_one_letter_code
_entity_poly.pdbx_strand_id
1 'polypeptide(L)'
;MAKKVLCDKCTGLCCRYFALPLETPEDRADYDDIRWYLCHENVTVFVEDGDWYINVMNKCRHLSDVDFKCHNYSNRPKICSKYSMDDCDLTQGEYDYEMHFTDDKQMEEYIK
;
A
#
# COMPACT_ATOMS: atom_id res chain seq x y z
N MET A 1 -13.62 -20.81 -5.93
CA MET A 1 -14.00 -20.82 -4.50
C MET A 1 -12.80 -20.59 -3.55
N ALA A 2 -11.56 -20.46 -4.04
CA ALA A 2 -10.38 -20.18 -3.21
C ALA A 2 -10.36 -18.75 -2.62
N LYS A 3 -10.86 -17.76 -3.36
CA LYS A 3 -10.82 -16.32 -3.01
C LYS A 3 -11.49 -15.93 -1.68
N LYS A 4 -12.35 -16.78 -1.12
CA LYS A 4 -13.04 -16.51 0.15
C LYS A 4 -12.24 -16.97 1.37
N VAL A 5 -11.42 -18.03 1.20
CA VAL A 5 -10.87 -18.81 2.32
C VAL A 5 -9.74 -18.09 3.06
N LEU A 6 -8.91 -17.29 2.37
CA LEU A 6 -7.82 -16.56 3.05
C LEU A 6 -8.31 -15.27 3.72
N CYS A 7 -9.24 -14.53 3.09
CA CYS A 7 -9.81 -13.34 3.72
C CYS A 7 -10.55 -13.66 5.02
N ASP A 8 -11.18 -14.84 5.11
CA ASP A 8 -11.82 -15.33 6.34
C ASP A 8 -10.81 -15.60 7.49
N LYS A 9 -9.51 -15.67 7.20
CA LYS A 9 -8.42 -15.89 8.16
C LYS A 9 -7.50 -14.67 8.31
N CYS A 10 -7.82 -13.56 7.67
CA CYS A 10 -7.02 -12.33 7.65
C CYS A 10 -7.60 -11.29 8.62
N THR A 11 -6.77 -10.36 9.10
CA THR A 11 -7.19 -9.19 9.90
C THR A 11 -7.49 -7.94 9.03
N GLY A 12 -7.68 -8.16 7.73
CA GLY A 12 -7.99 -7.13 6.74
C GLY A 12 -6.79 -6.29 6.31
N LEU A 13 -5.59 -6.89 6.19
CA LEU A 13 -4.33 -6.21 5.88
C LEU A 13 -4.43 -5.30 4.64
N CYS A 14 -4.79 -5.86 3.48
CA CYS A 14 -4.95 -5.10 2.23
C CYS A 14 -6.11 -4.10 2.21
N CYS A 15 -6.98 -4.11 3.23
CA CYS A 15 -8.07 -3.13 3.38
C CYS A 15 -7.67 -1.96 4.30
N ARG A 16 -6.42 -1.91 4.76
CA ARG A 16 -5.90 -0.89 5.69
C ARG A 16 -5.01 0.15 5.02
N TYR A 17 -4.78 0.02 3.73
CA TYR A 17 -4.02 0.98 2.95
C TYR A 17 -4.47 0.98 1.49
N PHE A 18 -3.96 1.94 0.74
CA PHE A 18 -3.95 1.90 -0.72
C PHE A 18 -2.61 2.41 -1.22
N ALA A 19 -2.11 1.82 -2.29
CA ALA A 19 -0.92 2.27 -2.98
C ALA A 19 -1.29 2.79 -4.37
N LEU A 20 -0.61 3.85 -4.81
CA LEU A 20 -0.74 4.43 -6.14
C LEU A 20 0.64 4.58 -6.76
N PRO A 21 0.78 4.33 -8.07
CA PRO A 21 2.02 4.59 -8.76
C PRO A 21 2.32 6.09 -8.74
N LEU A 22 3.59 6.41 -8.51
CA LEU A 22 4.18 7.73 -8.72
C LEU A 22 4.94 7.72 -10.05
N GLU A 23 5.11 8.89 -10.64
CA GLU A 23 6.09 9.04 -11.72
C GLU A 23 7.49 8.85 -11.13
N THR A 24 8.36 8.17 -11.87
CA THR A 24 9.76 7.97 -11.45
C THR A 24 10.43 9.35 -11.34
N PRO A 25 10.99 9.72 -10.17
CA PRO A 25 11.62 11.02 -9.98
C PRO A 25 12.87 11.15 -10.86
N GLU A 26 12.93 12.21 -11.68
CA GLU A 26 14.02 12.44 -12.63
C GLU A 26 14.97 13.53 -12.13
N ASP A 27 14.48 14.49 -11.34
CA ASP A 27 15.27 15.59 -10.81
C ASP A 27 15.06 15.84 -9.31
N ARG A 28 15.87 16.76 -8.77
CA ARG A 28 15.89 17.05 -7.33
C ARG A 28 14.56 17.64 -6.82
N ALA A 29 13.79 18.31 -7.66
CA ALA A 29 12.48 18.83 -7.28
C ALA A 29 11.48 17.68 -7.11
N ASP A 30 11.49 16.69 -8.02
CA ASP A 30 10.64 15.50 -7.89
C ASP A 30 10.89 14.77 -6.57
N TYR A 31 12.16 14.60 -6.18
CA TYR A 31 12.49 13.99 -4.91
C TYR A 31 12.09 14.84 -3.69
N ASP A 32 12.08 16.18 -3.79
CA ASP A 32 11.58 17.04 -2.70
C ASP A 32 10.05 16.98 -2.58
N ASP A 33 9.33 16.78 -3.68
CA ASP A 33 7.89 16.49 -3.66
C ASP A 33 7.60 15.16 -2.94
N ILE A 34 8.39 14.12 -3.22
CA ILE A 34 8.29 12.83 -2.51
C ILE A 34 8.62 13.00 -1.03
N ARG A 35 9.64 13.80 -0.70
CA ARG A 35 10.00 14.15 0.68
C ARG A 35 8.83 14.84 1.39
N TRP A 36 8.14 15.75 0.70
CA TRP A 36 6.95 16.43 1.22
C TRP A 36 5.80 15.44 1.49
N TYR A 37 5.58 14.43 0.64
CA TYR A 37 4.60 13.36 0.92
C TYR A 37 4.92 12.65 2.23
N LEU A 38 6.20 12.30 2.45
CA LEU A 38 6.69 11.58 3.63
C LEU A 38 6.67 12.42 4.92
N CYS A 39 6.44 13.74 4.84
CA CYS A 39 6.19 14.56 6.03
C CYS A 39 4.78 14.34 6.63
N HIS A 40 3.88 13.65 5.93
CA HIS A 40 2.52 13.39 6.41
C HIS A 40 2.46 12.06 7.17
N GLU A 41 1.66 12.03 8.23
CA GLU A 41 1.42 10.80 8.98
C GLU A 41 0.80 9.72 8.09
N ASN A 42 1.17 8.45 8.35
CA ASN A 42 0.62 7.28 7.66
C ASN A 42 0.90 7.24 6.15
N VAL A 43 1.97 7.88 5.70
CA VAL A 43 2.46 7.83 4.31
C VAL A 43 3.81 7.13 4.28
N THR A 44 3.97 6.18 3.37
CA THR A 44 5.28 5.60 3.01
C THR A 44 5.43 5.61 1.50
N VAL A 45 6.66 5.52 1.01
CA VAL A 45 6.96 5.43 -0.43
C VAL A 45 7.86 4.23 -0.64
N PHE A 46 7.58 3.40 -1.62
CA PHE A 46 8.38 2.21 -1.90
C PHE A 46 8.62 2.06 -3.39
N VAL A 47 9.66 1.28 -3.73
CA VAL A 47 10.05 0.97 -5.10
C VAL A 47 10.04 -0.55 -5.27
N GLU A 48 9.38 -1.01 -6.33
CA GLU A 48 9.26 -2.41 -6.70
C GLU A 48 9.41 -2.52 -8.22
N ASP A 49 10.33 -3.38 -8.68
CA ASP A 49 10.69 -3.54 -10.10
C ASP A 49 11.03 -2.21 -10.81
N GLY A 50 11.65 -1.26 -10.08
CA GLY A 50 11.95 0.09 -10.57
C GLY A 50 10.77 1.07 -10.62
N ASP A 51 9.55 0.63 -10.36
CA ASP A 51 8.35 1.48 -10.29
C ASP A 51 8.18 2.05 -8.88
N TRP A 52 7.84 3.34 -8.81
CA TRP A 52 7.65 4.07 -7.55
C TRP A 52 6.18 4.06 -7.14
N TYR A 53 5.94 3.89 -5.84
CA TYR A 53 4.59 3.86 -5.28
C TYR A 53 4.50 4.70 -4.02
N ILE A 54 3.43 5.49 -3.90
CA ILE A 54 3.01 6.08 -2.63
C ILE A 54 2.02 5.15 -1.96
N ASN A 55 2.28 4.82 -0.71
CA ASN A 55 1.42 4.02 0.14
C ASN A 55 0.80 4.90 1.22
N VAL A 56 -0.52 4.87 1.32
CA VAL A 56 -1.26 5.60 2.34
C VAL A 56 -1.97 4.60 3.25
N MET A 57 -1.50 4.52 4.49
CA MET A 57 -2.03 3.64 5.54
C MET A 57 -3.35 4.21 6.07
N ASN A 58 -4.43 4.00 5.32
CA ASN A 58 -5.76 4.47 5.67
C ASN A 58 -6.80 3.35 5.59
N LYS A 59 -7.46 3.09 6.73
CA LYS A 59 -8.42 2.00 6.89
C LYS A 59 -9.67 2.23 6.03
N CYS A 60 -10.01 1.24 5.20
CA CYS A 60 -11.27 1.24 4.47
C CYS A 60 -12.47 1.29 5.42
N ARG A 61 -13.36 2.26 5.22
CA ARG A 61 -14.58 2.44 6.04
C ARG A 61 -15.55 1.25 6.03
N HIS A 62 -15.42 0.34 5.07
CA HIS A 62 -16.27 -0.85 4.95
C HIS A 62 -15.65 -2.09 5.62
N LEU A 63 -14.43 -1.99 6.14
CA LEU A 63 -13.78 -3.04 6.92
C LEU A 63 -14.35 -3.06 8.33
N SER A 64 -14.83 -4.23 8.75
CA SER A 64 -15.28 -4.48 10.12
C SER A 64 -14.10 -4.60 11.09
N ASP A 65 -14.24 -4.01 12.27
CA ASP A 65 -13.26 -4.16 13.36
C ASP A 65 -13.50 -5.42 14.22
N VAL A 66 -14.62 -6.12 14.00
CA VAL A 66 -15.00 -7.30 14.80
C VAL A 66 -14.62 -8.60 14.10
N ASP A 67 -14.99 -8.74 12.83
CA ASP A 67 -14.79 -9.96 12.05
C ASP A 67 -13.82 -9.78 10.87
N PHE A 68 -13.27 -8.57 10.70
CA PHE A 68 -12.31 -8.21 9.65
C PHE A 68 -12.80 -8.44 8.21
N LYS A 69 -14.12 -8.44 8.00
CA LYS A 69 -14.74 -8.61 6.69
C LYS A 69 -15.19 -7.27 6.10
N CYS A 70 -15.27 -7.24 4.77
CA CYS A 70 -15.84 -6.10 4.07
C CYS A 70 -17.38 -6.19 4.08
N HIS A 71 -18.04 -5.25 4.75
CA HIS A 71 -19.52 -5.19 4.80
C HIS A 71 -20.16 -4.73 3.48
N ASN A 72 -19.35 -4.20 2.55
CA ASN A 72 -19.80 -3.81 1.21
C ASN A 72 -19.34 -4.82 0.13
N TYR A 73 -19.30 -6.11 0.46
CA TYR A 73 -18.69 -7.12 -0.42
C TYR A 73 -19.34 -7.22 -1.81
N SER A 74 -20.67 -7.08 -1.89
CA SER A 74 -21.44 -7.22 -3.14
C SER A 74 -21.33 -6.01 -4.07
N ASN A 75 -21.05 -4.82 -3.52
CA ASN A 75 -20.92 -3.56 -4.28
C ASN A 75 -19.52 -2.96 -4.11
N ARG A 76 -18.51 -3.84 -4.00
CA ARG A 76 -17.12 -3.42 -3.86
C ARG A 76 -16.59 -2.84 -5.19
N PRO A 77 -15.70 -1.85 -5.15
CA PRO A 77 -15.08 -1.29 -6.35
C PRO A 77 -14.37 -2.33 -7.22
N LYS A 78 -14.08 -1.98 -8.48
CA LYS A 78 -13.42 -2.88 -9.44
C LYS A 78 -12.06 -3.38 -8.94
N ILE A 79 -11.26 -2.53 -8.28
CA ILE A 79 -9.95 -2.91 -7.73
C ILE A 79 -10.08 -4.08 -6.73
N CYS A 80 -10.98 -3.95 -5.75
CA CYS A 80 -11.28 -5.02 -4.78
C CYS A 80 -11.91 -6.26 -5.44
N SER A 81 -12.74 -6.06 -6.47
CA SER A 81 -13.37 -7.17 -7.20
C SER A 81 -12.39 -8.00 -8.01
N LYS A 82 -11.41 -7.35 -8.62
CA LYS A 82 -10.41 -7.97 -9.49
C LYS A 82 -9.20 -8.54 -8.73
N TYR A 83 -8.93 -8.06 -7.52
CA TYR A 83 -7.84 -8.50 -6.63
C TYR A 83 -7.52 -10.00 -6.73
N SER A 84 -6.29 -10.43 -7.01
CA SER A 84 -5.91 -11.85 -6.96
C SER A 84 -5.37 -12.23 -5.59
N MET A 85 -5.29 -13.52 -5.29
CA MET A 85 -4.59 -14.01 -4.08
C MET A 85 -3.09 -14.19 -4.28
N ASP A 86 -2.61 -14.04 -5.52
CA ASP A 86 -1.18 -14.14 -5.84
C ASP A 86 -0.39 -13.06 -5.09
N ASP A 87 -0.96 -11.86 -4.96
CA ASP A 87 -0.37 -10.68 -4.28
C ASP A 87 -1.00 -10.47 -2.89
N CYS A 88 -1.21 -11.55 -2.14
CA CYS A 88 -1.84 -11.45 -0.81
C CYS A 88 -0.84 -11.18 0.30
N ASP A 89 -0.99 -10.04 1.00
CA ASP A 89 -0.16 -9.64 2.15
C ASP A 89 -0.08 -10.72 3.24
N LEU A 90 -1.12 -11.56 3.36
CA LEU A 90 -1.15 -12.64 4.35
C LEU A 90 -0.21 -13.79 3.97
N THR A 91 0.01 -14.03 2.67
CA THR A 91 0.79 -15.17 2.15
C THR A 91 2.15 -14.76 1.59
N GLN A 92 2.31 -13.50 1.17
CA GLN A 92 3.52 -12.96 0.56
C GLN A 92 4.65 -12.71 1.58
N GLY A 93 4.37 -12.67 2.89
CA GLY A 93 5.42 -12.52 3.90
C GLY A 93 5.96 -11.09 3.99
N GLU A 94 7.27 -10.91 4.22
CA GLU A 94 7.92 -9.60 4.15
C GLU A 94 8.07 -9.20 2.68
N TYR A 95 7.52 -8.03 2.32
CA TYR A 95 7.68 -7.45 0.99
C TYR A 95 9.16 -7.18 0.72
N ASP A 96 9.69 -7.71 -0.39
CA ASP A 96 11.06 -7.50 -0.83
C ASP A 96 11.15 -6.19 -1.64
N TYR A 97 10.95 -5.07 -0.95
CA TYR A 97 11.07 -3.75 -1.58
C TYR A 97 12.51 -3.47 -1.97
N GLU A 98 12.74 -2.98 -3.20
CA GLU A 98 14.06 -2.47 -3.59
C GLU A 98 14.46 -1.29 -2.70
N MET A 99 13.47 -0.42 -2.42
CA MET A 99 13.59 0.72 -1.52
C MET A 99 12.27 0.92 -0.78
N HIS A 100 12.32 1.29 0.51
CA HIS A 100 11.15 1.63 1.30
C HIS A 100 11.47 2.80 2.22
N PHE A 101 10.84 3.94 1.94
CA PHE A 101 10.96 5.19 2.67
C PHE A 101 9.76 5.37 3.60
N THR A 102 10.02 5.49 4.90
CA THR A 102 8.99 5.66 5.93
C THR A 102 8.94 7.05 6.53
N ASP A 103 9.91 7.91 6.21
CA ASP A 103 10.00 9.28 6.71
C ASP A 103 10.81 10.16 5.75
N ASP A 104 10.70 11.47 5.94
CA ASP A 104 11.32 12.49 5.11
C ASP A 104 12.86 12.51 5.18
N LYS A 105 13.44 12.04 6.29
CA LYS A 105 14.89 12.04 6.48
C LYS A 105 15.56 10.96 5.65
N GLN A 106 14.93 9.79 5.52
CA GLN A 106 15.41 8.73 4.64
C GLN A 106 15.47 9.20 3.18
N MET A 107 14.47 9.97 2.75
CA MET A 107 14.45 10.60 1.43
C MET A 107 15.55 11.66 1.30
N GLU A 108 15.75 12.50 2.31
CA GLU A 108 16.84 13.48 2.31
C GLU A 108 18.24 12.83 2.26
N GLU A 109 18.43 11.69 2.93
CA GLU A 109 19.67 10.92 2.88
C GLU A 109 19.91 10.28 1.52
N TYR A 110 18.86 9.84 0.84
CA TYR A 110 18.93 9.25 -0.50
C TYR A 110 19.32 10.26 -1.60
N ILE A 111 18.86 11.52 -1.50
CA ILE A 111 19.10 12.56 -2.50
C ILE A 111 20.52 13.16 -2.43
N LYS A 112 21.26 12.94 -1.33
CA LYS A 112 22.60 13.51 -1.12
C LYS A 112 23.66 12.91 -2.03
#